data_AF-A0A556UFL2-F1
#
_entry.id   AF-A0A556UFL2-F1
#
_cell.length_a   1.000
_cell.length_b   1.000
_cell.length_c   1.000
_cell.angle_alpha   90.00
_cell.angle_beta   90.00
_cell.angle_gamma   90.00
#
_symmetry.space_group_name_H-M   'P 1'
#
loop_
_entity.id
_entity.type
_entity.pdbx_description
1 polymer ?
#
loop_
_entity_poly.entity_id
_entity_poly.type
_entity_poly.pdbx_seq_one_letter_code
_entity_poly.pdbx_strand_id
1 'polypeptide(L)'
;MAAAGLHSNVRLMSSLLLTMSTNNPELFSPAQKYQLLVYHADAIFHDKEYRNAACKYNMALQQKKNLPSEIEVKYKIAECYTILKLDKDAISVLDGIPSRQRTPKINMMLANLYRKAGQERSAVTSYKEVLRQCPLALDAIIGLLSLSVKGAEVASMTMDVIQSIPNLDWLSVWIKAYAFIHGGDNHRAINTIWHGCVRISYGSRRTLEECKFLVVALFNISDQHADPGCHSFYSKRYSRALYLGAKAIQLNSNSVQALLLRVQTAYMGLVQEASFTLGRQ
;
A
#
# COMPACT_ATOMS: atom_id res chain seq x y z
N MET A 1 7.02 16.37 10.04
CA MET A 1 8.48 16.23 10.24
C MET A 1 8.69 15.58 11.59
N ALA A 2 8.96 14.26 11.63
CA ALA A 2 9.31 13.59 12.88
C ALA A 2 10.81 13.78 13.10
N ALA A 3 11.19 14.43 14.20
CA ALA A 3 12.57 14.51 14.63
C ALA A 3 13.02 13.13 15.10
N ALA A 4 13.53 12.32 14.16
CA ALA A 4 14.00 10.97 14.43
C ALA A 4 15.07 11.01 15.53
N GLY A 5 14.75 10.41 16.69
CA GLY A 5 15.70 10.19 17.79
C GLY A 5 15.56 11.10 19.01
N LEU A 6 14.75 12.17 18.97
CA LEU A 6 14.55 13.07 20.12
C LEU A 6 13.30 12.74 20.96
N HIS A 7 12.61 11.65 20.67
CA HIS A 7 11.33 11.30 21.32
C HIS A 7 11.47 11.06 22.83
N SER A 8 12.61 10.52 23.30
CA SER A 8 12.90 10.35 24.73
C SER A 8 12.96 11.68 25.48
N ASN A 9 13.64 12.67 24.91
CA ASN A 9 13.72 14.03 25.46
C ASN A 9 12.34 14.69 25.48
N VAL A 10 11.57 14.53 24.40
CA VAL A 10 10.20 15.05 24.32
C VAL A 10 9.33 14.38 25.39
N ARG A 11 9.45 13.07 25.63
CA ARG A 11 8.70 12.37 26.67
C ARG A 11 9.02 12.91 28.06
N LEU A 12 10.30 13.05 28.40
CA LEU A 12 10.74 13.56 29.70
C LEU A 12 10.24 15.00 29.92
N MET A 13 10.52 15.89 28.97
CA MET A 13 10.12 17.29 29.07
C MET A 13 8.59 17.45 29.12
N SER A 14 7.86 16.75 28.23
CA SER A 14 6.40 16.83 28.22
C SER A 14 5.76 16.26 29.48
N SER A 15 6.32 15.19 30.07
CA SER A 15 5.83 14.64 31.32
C SER A 15 5.96 15.63 32.49
N LEU A 16 7.11 16.32 32.57
CA LEU A 16 7.35 17.37 33.57
C LEU A 16 6.37 18.54 33.38
N LEU A 17 6.23 19.03 32.15
CA LEU A 17 5.33 20.15 31.84
C LEU A 17 3.87 19.78 32.13
N LEU A 18 3.45 18.53 31.90
CA LEU A 18 2.11 18.07 32.27
C LEU A 18 1.92 18.06 33.80
N THR A 19 2.90 17.59 34.58
CA THR A 19 2.84 17.64 36.05
C THR A 19 2.81 19.09 36.57
N MET A 20 3.58 19.99 35.97
CA MET A 20 3.50 21.42 36.30
C MET A 20 2.12 21.99 35.97
N SER A 21 1.54 21.60 34.84
CA SER A 21 0.19 22.03 34.44
C SER A 21 -0.92 21.48 35.33
N THR A 22 -0.78 20.29 35.91
CA THR A 22 -1.78 19.75 36.86
C THR A 22 -1.75 20.49 38.18
N ASN A 23 -0.57 20.92 38.61
CA ASN A 23 -0.38 21.69 39.85
C ASN A 23 -0.70 23.17 39.68
N ASN A 24 -0.56 23.71 38.46
CA ASN A 24 -0.93 25.06 38.10
C ASN A 24 -1.75 25.08 36.80
N PRO A 25 -3.08 24.99 36.88
CA PRO A 25 -3.96 24.95 35.72
C PRO A 25 -3.89 26.19 34.83
N GLU A 26 -3.44 27.34 35.32
CA GLU A 26 -3.32 28.58 34.54
C GLU A 26 -1.99 28.70 33.79
N LEU A 27 -1.05 27.77 34.03
CA LEU A 27 0.30 27.80 33.45
C LEU A 27 0.30 27.79 31.91
N PHE A 28 -0.68 27.12 31.29
CA PHE A 28 -0.79 27.01 29.84
C PHE A 28 -2.20 27.34 29.36
N SER A 29 -2.28 28.03 28.23
CA SER A 29 -3.55 28.19 27.50
C SER A 29 -4.10 26.84 27.04
N PRO A 30 -5.42 26.71 26.80
CA PRO A 30 -6.01 25.46 26.30
C PRO A 30 -5.37 24.95 24.99
N ALA A 31 -4.95 25.86 24.10
CA ALA A 31 -4.26 25.50 22.86
C ALA A 31 -2.85 24.93 23.12
N GLN A 32 -2.10 25.51 24.06
CA GLN A 32 -0.79 24.98 24.47
C GLN A 32 -0.93 23.63 25.17
N LYS A 33 -1.94 23.46 26.04
CA LYS A 33 -2.24 22.17 26.69
C LYS A 33 -2.58 21.09 25.67
N TYR A 34 -3.39 21.43 24.66
CA TYR A 34 -3.70 20.53 23.55
C TYR A 34 -2.42 20.08 22.83
N GLN A 35 -1.57 21.02 22.42
CA GLN A 35 -0.32 20.70 21.72
C GLN A 35 0.63 19.86 22.60
N LEU A 36 0.76 20.21 23.89
CA LEU A 36 1.56 19.46 24.85
C LEU A 36 1.09 18.00 24.98
N LEU A 37 -0.23 17.77 25.06
CA LEU A 37 -0.81 16.43 25.12
C LEU A 37 -0.56 15.64 23.83
N VAL A 38 -0.65 16.28 22.66
CA VAL A 38 -0.37 15.64 21.37
C VAL A 38 1.11 15.25 21.27
N TYR A 39 2.05 16.14 21.62
CA TYR A 39 3.48 15.82 21.59
C TYR A 39 3.86 14.72 22.58
N HIS A 40 3.24 14.73 23.77
CA HIS A 40 3.43 13.66 24.75
C HIS A 40 2.92 12.31 24.22
N ALA A 41 1.73 12.32 23.61
CA ALA A 41 1.14 11.13 23.02
C ALA A 41 1.97 10.59 21.84
N ASP A 42 2.53 11.47 21.00
CA ASP A 42 3.46 11.10 19.91
C ASP A 42 4.71 10.41 20.48
N ALA A 43 5.30 10.93 21.55
CA ALA A 43 6.46 10.31 22.18
C ALA A 43 6.14 8.93 22.77
N ILE A 44 5.00 8.79 23.47
CA ILE A 44 4.52 7.50 23.98
C ILE A 44 4.24 6.50 22.85
N PHE A 45 3.70 6.98 21.72
CA PHE A 45 3.46 6.16 20.54
C PHE A 45 4.77 5.58 19.98
N HIS A 46 5.83 6.39 19.91
CA HIS A 46 7.16 5.94 19.50
C HIS A 46 7.76 4.88 20.44
N ASP A 47 7.43 4.94 21.74
CA ASP A 47 7.81 3.92 22.72
C ASP A 47 6.94 2.65 22.68
N LYS A 48 6.03 2.54 21.69
CA LYS A 48 5.12 1.41 21.46
C LYS A 48 4.06 1.22 22.55
N GLU A 49 3.84 2.22 23.39
CA GLU A 49 2.80 2.20 24.42
C GLU A 49 1.44 2.70 23.85
N TYR A 50 0.92 2.00 22.85
CA TYR A 50 -0.21 2.47 22.04
C TYR A 50 -1.49 2.75 22.82
N ARG A 51 -1.78 1.97 23.88
CA ARG A 51 -2.96 2.20 24.74
C ARG A 51 -2.84 3.52 25.51
N ASN A 52 -1.64 3.82 26.02
CA ASN A 52 -1.36 5.05 26.75
C ASN A 52 -1.37 6.24 25.79
N ALA A 53 -0.80 6.10 24.60
CA ALA A 53 -0.85 7.12 23.55
C ALA A 53 -2.29 7.47 23.17
N ALA A 54 -3.14 6.47 22.91
CA ALA A 54 -4.56 6.67 22.62
C ALA A 54 -5.29 7.41 23.76
N CYS A 55 -5.00 7.09 25.02
CA CYS A 55 -5.55 7.80 26.17
C CYS A 55 -5.16 9.28 26.15
N LYS A 56 -3.88 9.59 25.93
CA LYS A 56 -3.38 10.98 25.90
C LYS A 56 -3.94 11.78 24.71
N TYR A 57 -4.10 11.18 23.54
CA TYR A 57 -4.78 11.81 22.42
C TYR A 57 -6.26 12.10 22.72
N ASN A 58 -6.97 11.17 23.37
CA ASN A 58 -8.36 11.40 23.77
C ASN A 58 -8.46 12.55 24.79
N MET A 59 -7.53 12.65 25.74
CA MET A 59 -7.45 13.81 26.64
C MET A 59 -7.23 15.11 25.87
N ALA A 60 -6.41 15.11 24.80
CA ALA A 60 -6.23 16.28 23.95
C ALA A 60 -7.55 16.70 23.29
N LEU A 61 -8.31 15.75 22.73
CA LEU A 61 -9.61 16.02 22.10
C LEU A 61 -10.64 16.62 23.07
N GLN A 62 -10.55 16.32 24.37
CA GLN A 62 -11.42 16.92 25.39
C GLN A 62 -11.10 18.41 25.65
N GLN A 63 -9.84 18.84 25.46
CA GLN A 63 -9.44 20.23 25.73
C GLN A 63 -9.97 21.22 24.69
N LYS A 64 -10.25 20.78 23.45
CA LYS A 64 -10.79 21.65 22.39
C LYS A 64 -11.42 20.86 21.25
N LYS A 65 -12.68 21.18 20.94
CA LYS A 65 -13.39 20.73 19.72
C LYS A 65 -13.14 21.74 18.59
N ASN A 66 -12.97 21.27 17.36
CA ASN A 66 -12.93 22.07 16.11
C ASN A 66 -11.60 22.75 15.74
N LEU A 67 -10.45 22.11 15.98
CA LEU A 67 -9.21 22.48 15.30
C LEU A 67 -9.00 21.58 14.07
N PRO A 68 -8.38 22.06 12.98
CA PRO A 68 -7.98 21.19 11.86
C PRO A 68 -7.09 20.01 12.31
N SER A 69 -6.34 20.20 13.40
CA SER A 69 -5.55 19.15 14.06
C SER A 69 -6.39 18.04 14.69
N GLU A 70 -7.69 18.24 14.91
CA GLU A 70 -8.60 17.23 15.47
C GLU A 70 -8.68 16.00 14.57
N ILE A 71 -8.75 16.22 13.26
CA ILE A 71 -8.78 15.15 12.25
C ILE A 71 -7.50 14.33 12.32
N GLU A 72 -6.36 15.00 12.44
CA GLU A 72 -5.05 14.35 12.57
C GLU A 72 -4.96 13.55 13.87
N VAL A 73 -5.42 14.09 15.00
CA VAL A 73 -5.42 13.38 16.29
C VAL A 73 -6.37 12.17 16.26
N LYS A 74 -7.56 12.29 15.67
CA LYS A 74 -8.46 11.14 15.46
C LYS A 74 -7.81 10.06 14.60
N TYR A 75 -7.10 10.44 13.54
CA TYR A 75 -6.32 9.49 12.75
C TYR A 75 -5.24 8.78 13.59
N LYS A 76 -4.49 9.52 14.42
CA LYS A 76 -3.48 8.94 15.32
C LYS A 76 -4.08 7.99 16.36
N ILE A 77 -5.26 8.30 16.89
CA ILE A 77 -6.00 7.38 17.79
C ILE A 77 -6.38 6.10 17.04
N ALA A 78 -6.93 6.22 15.83
CA ALA A 78 -7.29 5.07 15.02
C ALA A 78 -6.07 4.20 14.65
N GLU A 79 -4.91 4.82 14.40
CA GLU A 79 -3.64 4.12 14.20
C GLU A 79 -3.25 3.31 15.44
N CYS A 80 -3.33 3.88 16.65
CA CYS A 80 -3.14 3.14 17.89
C CYS A 80 -4.07 1.92 18.00
N TYR A 81 -5.36 2.11 17.75
CA TYR A 81 -6.35 1.03 17.83
C TYR A 81 -6.13 -0.05 16.78
N THR A 82 -5.71 0.32 15.57
CA THR A 82 -5.36 -0.64 14.51
C THR A 82 -4.18 -1.52 14.93
N ILE A 83 -3.14 -0.94 15.52
CA ILE A 83 -1.98 -1.69 16.04
C ILE A 83 -2.38 -2.62 17.20
N LEU A 84 -3.28 -2.15 18.07
CA LEU A 84 -3.84 -2.94 19.16
C LEU A 84 -4.87 -3.99 18.70
N LYS A 85 -5.16 -4.07 17.39
CA LYS A 85 -6.19 -4.95 16.80
C LYS A 85 -7.61 -4.68 17.31
N LEU A 86 -7.87 -3.46 17.78
CA LEU A 86 -9.17 -2.98 18.21
C LEU A 86 -9.90 -2.33 17.02
N ASP A 87 -10.17 -3.12 15.98
CA ASP A 87 -10.64 -2.59 14.69
C ASP A 87 -12.00 -1.85 14.80
N LYS A 88 -12.89 -2.31 15.68
CA LYS A 88 -14.20 -1.68 15.92
C LYS A 88 -14.07 -0.27 16.48
N ASP A 89 -13.15 -0.08 17.43
CA ASP A 89 -12.89 1.22 18.05
C ASP A 89 -12.23 2.17 17.04
N ALA A 90 -11.30 1.65 16.22
CA ALA A 90 -10.67 2.40 15.14
C ALA A 90 -11.71 2.91 14.12
N ILE A 91 -12.64 2.03 13.69
CA ILE A 91 -13.75 2.39 12.79
C ILE A 91 -14.60 3.49 13.42
N SER A 92 -15.02 3.32 14.69
CA SER A 92 -15.86 4.30 15.38
C SER A 92 -15.24 5.70 15.44
N VAL A 93 -13.94 5.78 15.73
CA VAL A 93 -13.22 7.07 15.76
C VAL A 93 -13.17 7.74 14.39
N LEU A 94 -12.85 6.97 13.35
CA LEU A 94 -12.75 7.50 11.98
C LEU A 94 -14.12 7.84 11.39
N ASP A 95 -15.18 7.10 11.74
CA ASP A 95 -16.54 7.42 11.31
C ASP A 95 -17.08 8.69 11.94
N GLY A 96 -16.58 9.06 13.12
CA GLY A 96 -16.81 10.36 13.74
C GLY A 96 -16.20 11.55 12.97
N ILE A 97 -15.45 11.32 11.89
CA ILE A 97 -14.96 12.36 10.98
C ILE A 97 -15.97 12.52 9.84
N PRO A 98 -16.53 13.72 9.58
CA PRO A 98 -17.43 13.95 8.46
C PRO A 98 -16.78 13.58 7.12
N SER A 99 -17.51 12.94 6.22
CA SER A 99 -16.98 12.43 4.93
C SER A 99 -16.23 13.49 4.11
N ARG A 100 -16.74 14.72 4.06
CA ARG A 100 -16.12 15.86 3.35
C ARG A 100 -14.76 16.29 3.90
N GLN A 101 -14.45 15.93 5.14
CA GLN A 101 -13.20 16.30 5.83
C GLN A 101 -12.19 15.13 5.85
N ARG A 102 -12.57 13.95 5.34
CA ARG A 102 -11.68 12.78 5.32
C ARG A 102 -10.65 12.92 4.21
N THR A 103 -9.38 12.80 4.59
CA THR A 103 -8.26 12.74 3.65
C THR A 103 -8.16 11.35 3.01
N PRO A 104 -7.42 11.19 1.91
CA PRO A 104 -7.21 9.87 1.29
C PRO A 104 -6.60 8.86 2.27
N LYS A 105 -5.72 9.33 3.15
CA LYS A 105 -5.09 8.51 4.20
C LYS A 105 -6.12 7.93 5.19
N ILE A 106 -7.12 8.73 5.58
CA ILE A 106 -8.22 8.30 6.46
C ILE A 106 -9.11 7.30 5.73
N ASN A 107 -9.56 7.62 4.51
CA ASN A 107 -10.43 6.74 3.74
C ASN A 107 -9.75 5.41 3.41
N MET A 108 -8.44 5.40 3.16
CA MET A 108 -7.68 4.17 2.97
C MET A 108 -7.65 3.29 4.23
N MET A 109 -7.40 3.88 5.40
CA MET A 109 -7.43 3.14 6.67
C MET A 109 -8.83 2.58 6.96
N LEU A 110 -9.87 3.40 6.77
CA LEU A 110 -11.27 3.00 6.96
C LEU A 110 -11.66 1.84 6.03
N ALA A 111 -11.26 1.91 4.74
CA ALA A 111 -11.53 0.86 3.76
C ALA A 111 -10.89 -0.49 4.15
N ASN A 112 -9.63 -0.46 4.62
CA ASN A 112 -8.93 -1.64 5.09
C ASN A 112 -9.58 -2.24 6.36
N LEU A 113 -9.99 -1.39 7.30
CA LEU A 113 -10.69 -1.81 8.52
C LEU A 113 -12.07 -2.40 8.21
N TYR A 114 -12.85 -1.78 7.33
CA TYR A 114 -14.14 -2.30 6.89
C TYR A 114 -13.99 -3.64 6.17
N ARG A 115 -12.99 -3.80 5.29
CA ARG A 115 -12.72 -5.09 4.65
C ARG A 115 -12.42 -6.16 5.69
N LYS A 116 -11.58 -5.86 6.68
CA LYS A 116 -11.25 -6.79 7.79
C LYS A 116 -12.47 -7.12 8.65
N ALA A 117 -13.40 -6.18 8.80
CA ALA A 117 -14.66 -6.36 9.52
C ALA A 117 -15.77 -7.04 8.69
N GLY A 118 -15.54 -7.39 7.42
CA GLY A 118 -16.54 -7.97 6.52
C GLY A 118 -17.59 -6.97 5.99
N GLN A 119 -17.37 -5.66 6.18
CA GLN A 119 -18.27 -4.60 5.70
C GLN A 119 -17.90 -4.18 4.27
N GLU A 120 -18.12 -5.07 3.31
CA GLU A 120 -17.66 -4.90 1.92
C GLU A 120 -18.23 -3.63 1.25
N ARG A 121 -19.52 -3.33 1.43
CA ARG A 121 -20.17 -2.14 0.84
C ARG A 121 -19.54 -0.84 1.32
N SER A 122 -19.26 -0.76 2.62
CA SER A 122 -18.60 0.39 3.24
C SER A 122 -17.15 0.51 2.74
N ALA A 123 -16.43 -0.60 2.67
CA ALA A 123 -15.07 -0.65 2.15
C ALA A 123 -14.98 -0.17 0.70
N VAL A 124 -15.87 -0.63 -0.19
CA VAL A 124 -15.95 -0.17 -1.59
C VAL A 124 -16.17 1.34 -1.67
N THR A 125 -17.09 1.87 -0.86
CA THR A 125 -17.37 3.31 -0.83
C THR A 125 -16.13 4.11 -0.43
N SER A 126 -15.42 3.65 0.60
CA SER A 126 -14.20 4.30 1.08
C SER A 126 -13.05 4.23 0.08
N TYR A 127 -12.82 3.09 -0.58
CA TYR A 127 -11.79 2.98 -1.62
C TYR A 127 -12.09 3.88 -2.83
N LYS A 128 -13.35 3.98 -3.26
CA LYS A 128 -13.74 4.88 -4.34
C LYS A 128 -13.45 6.34 -4.01
N GLU A 129 -13.67 6.75 -2.76
CA GLU A 129 -13.36 8.10 -2.31
C GLU A 129 -11.85 8.37 -2.31
N VAL A 130 -11.01 7.37 -2.03
CA VAL A 130 -9.55 7.47 -2.20
C VAL A 130 -9.23 7.73 -3.67
N LEU A 131 -9.79 6.96 -4.61
CA LEU A 131 -9.50 7.12 -6.04
C LEU A 131 -9.97 8.46 -6.62
N ARG A 132 -11.04 9.05 -6.08
CA ARG A 132 -11.46 10.41 -6.47
C ARG A 132 -10.40 11.48 -6.19
N GLN A 133 -9.63 11.32 -5.13
CA GLN A 133 -8.60 12.27 -4.72
C GLN A 133 -7.20 11.85 -5.18
N CYS A 134 -6.94 10.56 -5.25
CA CYS A 134 -5.65 9.95 -5.62
C CYS A 134 -5.89 8.76 -6.58
N PRO A 135 -6.09 9.02 -7.90
CA PRO A 135 -6.40 7.98 -8.87
C PRO A 135 -5.28 6.93 -9.06
N LEU A 136 -4.05 7.25 -8.64
CA LEU A 136 -2.88 6.36 -8.72
C LEU A 136 -2.67 5.52 -7.44
N ALA A 137 -3.63 5.52 -6.50
CA ALA A 137 -3.55 4.70 -5.30
C ALA A 137 -3.78 3.20 -5.63
N LEU A 138 -2.70 2.51 -6.02
CA LEU A 138 -2.75 1.09 -6.45
C LEU A 138 -3.35 0.17 -5.38
N ASP A 139 -3.06 0.41 -4.10
CA ASP A 139 -3.63 -0.36 -3.00
C ASP A 139 -5.16 -0.25 -2.93
N ALA A 140 -5.72 0.92 -3.28
CA ALA A 140 -7.16 1.11 -3.33
C ALA A 140 -7.79 0.40 -4.54
N ILE A 141 -7.08 0.39 -5.68
CA ILE A 141 -7.48 -0.37 -6.87
C ILE A 141 -7.53 -1.87 -6.55
N ILE A 142 -6.46 -2.43 -5.97
CA ILE A 142 -6.42 -3.83 -5.54
C ILE A 142 -7.53 -4.11 -4.52
N GLY A 143 -7.74 -3.19 -3.58
CA GLY A 143 -8.83 -3.26 -2.60
C GLY A 143 -10.20 -3.40 -3.25
N LEU A 144 -10.51 -2.60 -4.27
CA LEU A 144 -11.78 -2.68 -5.01
C LEU A 144 -11.92 -3.99 -5.79
N LEU A 145 -10.87 -4.41 -6.49
CA LEU A 145 -10.89 -5.65 -7.27
C LEU A 145 -11.04 -6.88 -6.37
N SER A 146 -10.40 -6.88 -5.20
CA SER A 146 -10.57 -7.94 -4.18
C SER A 146 -11.98 -8.01 -3.60
N LEU A 147 -12.74 -6.92 -3.68
CA LEU A 147 -14.15 -6.83 -3.28
C LEU A 147 -15.10 -7.04 -4.47
N SER A 148 -14.64 -7.69 -5.53
CA SER A 148 -15.41 -8.04 -6.73
C SER A 148 -15.97 -6.85 -7.53
N VAL A 149 -15.40 -5.66 -7.39
CA VAL A 149 -15.74 -4.51 -8.25
C VAL A 149 -15.22 -4.80 -9.65
N LYS A 150 -16.05 -4.53 -10.68
CA LYS A 150 -15.71 -4.84 -12.07
C LYS A 150 -14.49 -4.01 -12.51
N GLY A 151 -13.51 -4.66 -13.14
CA GLY A 151 -12.31 -3.98 -13.63
C GLY A 151 -12.58 -2.79 -14.56
N ALA A 152 -13.65 -2.84 -15.36
CA ALA A 152 -14.08 -1.73 -16.21
C ALA A 152 -14.51 -0.48 -15.41
N GLU A 153 -15.17 -0.69 -14.27
CA GLU A 153 -15.57 0.38 -13.36
C GLU A 153 -14.36 1.00 -12.68
N VAL A 154 -13.40 0.17 -12.24
CA VAL A 154 -12.17 0.69 -11.63
C VAL A 154 -11.30 1.43 -12.66
N ALA A 155 -11.22 0.92 -13.89
CA ALA A 155 -10.49 1.55 -14.98
C ALA A 155 -11.07 2.93 -15.32
N SER A 156 -12.41 3.09 -15.38
CA SER A 156 -13.02 4.38 -15.69
C SER A 156 -12.70 5.45 -14.65
N MET A 157 -12.56 5.09 -13.37
CA MET A 157 -12.14 6.02 -12.31
C MET A 157 -10.69 6.52 -12.44
N THR A 158 -9.88 5.85 -13.25
CA THR A 158 -8.47 6.20 -13.49
C THR A 158 -8.22 6.73 -14.90
N MET A 159 -9.24 6.75 -15.75
CA MET A 159 -9.10 6.94 -17.20
C MET A 159 -8.57 8.33 -17.57
N ASP A 160 -9.05 9.37 -16.88
CA ASP A 160 -8.58 10.75 -17.09
C ASP A 160 -7.08 10.90 -16.78
N VAL A 161 -6.57 10.13 -15.81
CA VAL A 161 -5.15 10.11 -15.46
C VAL A 161 -4.32 9.31 -16.46
N ILE A 162 -4.85 8.19 -16.93
CA ILE A 162 -4.20 7.36 -17.97
C ILE A 162 -4.04 8.16 -19.27
N GLN A 163 -5.02 8.98 -19.65
CA GLN A 163 -4.97 9.79 -20.88
C GLN A 163 -4.07 11.02 -20.75
N SER A 164 -3.93 11.59 -19.55
CA SER A 164 -3.14 12.81 -19.33
C SER A 164 -1.65 12.53 -19.10
N ILE A 165 -1.27 11.32 -18.66
CA ILE A 165 0.11 10.95 -18.41
C ILE A 165 0.63 10.07 -19.57
N PRO A 166 1.58 10.55 -20.38
CA PRO A 166 2.17 9.74 -21.44
C PRO A 166 2.85 8.50 -20.84
N ASN A 167 2.76 7.37 -21.54
CA ASN A 167 3.32 6.08 -21.14
C ASN A 167 2.67 5.41 -19.90
N LEU A 168 1.45 5.81 -19.49
CA LEU A 168 0.72 5.14 -18.40
C LEU A 168 -0.21 4.00 -18.89
N ASP A 169 -0.13 3.62 -20.17
CA ASP A 169 -0.98 2.59 -20.78
C ASP A 169 -0.89 1.23 -20.06
N TRP A 170 0.26 0.94 -19.43
CA TRP A 170 0.48 -0.26 -18.64
C TRP A 170 -0.51 -0.39 -17.47
N LEU A 171 -0.98 0.73 -16.90
CA LEU A 171 -1.90 0.73 -15.77
C LEU A 171 -3.26 0.12 -16.17
N SER A 172 -3.74 0.42 -17.38
CA SER A 172 -4.99 -0.17 -17.90
C SER A 172 -4.88 -1.70 -18.05
N VAL A 173 -3.72 -2.17 -18.52
CA VAL A 173 -3.40 -3.61 -18.62
C VAL A 173 -3.32 -4.24 -17.23
N TRP A 174 -2.67 -3.55 -16.29
CA TRP A 174 -2.50 -4.00 -14.92
C TRP A 174 -3.86 -4.13 -14.19
N ILE A 175 -4.74 -3.13 -14.29
CA ILE A 175 -6.11 -3.17 -13.72
C ILE A 175 -6.88 -4.36 -14.32
N LYS A 176 -6.81 -4.53 -15.64
CA LYS A 176 -7.50 -5.62 -16.33
C LYS A 176 -6.98 -6.99 -15.90
N ALA A 177 -5.67 -7.13 -15.72
CA ALA A 177 -5.07 -8.36 -15.23
C ALA A 177 -5.52 -8.67 -13.79
N TYR A 178 -5.48 -7.69 -12.89
CA TYR A 178 -5.94 -7.88 -11.50
C TYR A 178 -7.43 -8.16 -11.38
N ALA A 179 -8.25 -7.62 -12.28
CA ALA A 179 -9.66 -7.99 -12.35
C ALA A 179 -9.84 -9.47 -12.71
N PHE A 180 -9.01 -10.03 -13.60
CA PHE A 180 -9.04 -11.47 -13.90
C PHE A 180 -8.49 -12.33 -12.78
N ILE A 181 -7.46 -11.88 -12.05
CA ILE A 181 -6.93 -12.58 -10.87
C ILE A 181 -8.04 -12.75 -9.83
N HIS A 182 -8.69 -11.65 -9.45
CA HIS A 182 -9.76 -11.69 -8.46
C HIS A 182 -11.05 -12.35 -8.98
N GLY A 183 -11.23 -12.43 -10.29
CA GLY A 183 -12.29 -13.23 -10.93
C GLY A 183 -11.99 -14.72 -11.03
N GLY A 184 -10.78 -15.19 -10.66
CA GLY A 184 -10.35 -16.59 -10.77
C GLY A 184 -9.88 -17.02 -12.16
N ASP A 185 -9.89 -16.13 -13.15
CA ASP A 185 -9.51 -16.38 -14.54
C ASP A 185 -7.99 -16.20 -14.77
N ASN A 186 -7.17 -16.99 -14.06
CA ASN A 186 -5.70 -16.86 -14.07
C ASN A 186 -5.08 -16.96 -15.47
N HIS A 187 -5.66 -17.77 -16.36
CA HIS A 187 -5.20 -17.88 -17.74
C HIS A 187 -5.34 -16.56 -18.51
N ARG A 188 -6.47 -15.87 -18.34
CA ARG A 188 -6.72 -14.56 -18.97
C ARG A 188 -5.86 -13.47 -18.35
N ALA A 189 -5.62 -13.53 -17.04
CA ALA A 189 -4.70 -12.62 -16.36
C ALA A 189 -3.29 -12.69 -16.96
N ILE A 190 -2.74 -13.90 -17.09
CA ILE A 190 -1.40 -14.13 -17.67
C ILE A 190 -1.33 -13.66 -19.12
N ASN A 191 -2.31 -14.02 -19.96
CA ASN A 191 -2.35 -13.58 -21.35
C ASN A 191 -2.43 -12.05 -21.47
N THR A 192 -3.21 -11.40 -20.60
CA THR A 192 -3.35 -9.93 -20.59
C THR A 192 -2.02 -9.25 -20.26
N ILE A 193 -1.31 -9.73 -19.23
CA ILE A 193 0.00 -9.18 -18.87
C ILE A 193 1.02 -9.46 -19.97
N TRP A 194 1.03 -10.66 -20.55
CA TRP A 194 1.92 -11.02 -21.64
C TRP A 194 1.78 -10.09 -22.85
N HIS A 195 0.55 -9.91 -23.34
CA HIS A 195 0.28 -9.00 -24.45
C HIS A 195 0.64 -7.55 -24.12
N GLY A 196 0.45 -7.12 -22.87
CA GLY A 196 0.88 -5.81 -22.39
C GLY A 196 2.39 -5.62 -22.44
N CYS A 197 3.16 -6.54 -21.86
CA CYS A 197 4.62 -6.51 -21.87
C CYS A 197 5.18 -6.52 -23.30
N VAL A 198 4.59 -7.31 -24.19
CA VAL A 198 4.94 -7.34 -25.62
C VAL A 198 4.72 -5.96 -26.25
N ARG A 199 3.53 -5.38 -26.09
CA ARG A 199 3.20 -4.06 -26.65
C ARG A 199 4.13 -2.95 -26.15
N ILE A 200 4.51 -2.98 -24.88
CA ILE A 200 5.46 -2.02 -24.27
C ILE A 200 6.87 -2.22 -24.83
N SER A 201 7.30 -3.48 -25.02
CA SER A 201 8.63 -3.82 -25.51
C SER A 201 8.87 -3.43 -26.98
N TYR A 202 7.82 -3.48 -27.81
CA TYR A 202 7.90 -3.06 -29.22
C TYR A 202 7.72 -1.54 -29.43
N GLY A 203 7.31 -0.78 -28.40
CA GLY A 203 6.97 0.64 -28.51
C GLY A 203 8.12 1.64 -28.27
N SER A 204 9.15 1.30 -27.48
CA SER A 204 10.29 2.19 -27.23
C SER A 204 11.43 1.48 -26.50
N ARG A 205 12.68 1.75 -26.88
CA ARG A 205 13.92 1.17 -26.30
C ARG A 205 14.21 1.59 -24.85
N ARG A 206 13.32 2.34 -24.18
CA ARG A 206 13.56 3.00 -22.87
C ARG A 206 12.59 2.61 -21.73
N THR A 207 11.91 1.46 -21.80
CA THR A 207 10.83 1.07 -20.85
C THR A 207 11.14 -0.18 -20.01
N LEU A 208 12.42 -0.51 -19.80
CA LEU A 208 12.84 -1.69 -19.04
C LEU A 208 12.42 -1.64 -17.54
N GLU A 209 12.30 -0.44 -16.97
CA GLU A 209 11.78 -0.19 -15.61
C GLU A 209 10.27 -0.46 -15.50
N GLU A 210 9.49 -0.15 -16.54
CA GLU A 210 8.02 -0.32 -16.55
C GLU A 210 7.62 -1.80 -16.60
N CYS A 211 8.41 -2.61 -17.33
CA CYS A 211 8.27 -4.07 -17.30
C CYS A 211 8.52 -4.66 -15.90
N LYS A 212 9.31 -4.02 -15.02
CA LYS A 212 9.54 -4.53 -13.66
C LYS A 212 8.25 -4.56 -12.85
N PHE A 213 7.39 -3.56 -12.96
CA PHE A 213 6.12 -3.54 -12.22
C PHE A 213 5.15 -4.64 -12.68
N LEU A 214 5.10 -4.90 -13.99
CA LEU A 214 4.31 -6.00 -14.55
C LEU A 214 4.89 -7.38 -14.21
N VAL A 215 6.23 -7.50 -14.16
CA VAL A 215 6.92 -8.73 -13.76
C VAL A 215 6.79 -9.00 -12.26
N VAL A 216 6.83 -7.98 -11.41
CA VAL A 216 6.56 -8.09 -9.96
C VAL A 216 5.10 -8.48 -9.73
N ALA A 217 4.15 -7.93 -10.50
CA ALA A 217 2.76 -8.37 -10.46
C ALA A 217 2.63 -9.86 -10.84
N LEU A 218 3.32 -10.32 -11.90
CA LEU A 218 3.39 -11.73 -12.26
C LEU A 218 4.01 -12.62 -11.17
N PHE A 219 5.05 -12.12 -10.50
CA PHE A 219 5.71 -12.85 -9.41
C PHE A 219 4.79 -12.99 -8.19
N ASN A 220 4.08 -11.93 -7.79
CA ASN A 220 3.12 -11.97 -6.68
C ASN A 220 1.93 -12.91 -6.97
N ILE A 221 1.50 -13.02 -8.23
CA ILE A 221 0.48 -13.99 -8.67
C ILE A 221 0.97 -15.43 -8.47
N SER A 222 2.25 -15.68 -8.77
CA SER A 222 2.85 -17.02 -8.61
C SER A 222 3.08 -17.40 -7.14
N ASP A 223 3.25 -16.42 -6.24
CA ASP A 223 3.55 -16.65 -4.82
C ASP A 223 2.29 -16.91 -3.97
N GLN A 224 1.16 -16.25 -4.30
CA GLN A 224 -0.12 -16.45 -3.59
C GLN A 224 -0.80 -17.81 -3.87
N HIS A 225 -0.36 -18.52 -4.91
CA HIS A 225 -0.88 -19.84 -5.31
C HIS A 225 0.25 -20.86 -5.46
N ALA A 226 1.14 -20.95 -4.47
CA ALA A 226 2.17 -21.97 -4.43
C ALA A 226 1.57 -23.36 -4.17
N ASP A 227 1.72 -24.29 -5.12
CA ASP A 227 1.55 -25.72 -4.87
C ASP A 227 2.55 -26.20 -3.78
N PRO A 228 2.22 -27.24 -2.98
CA PRO A 228 3.03 -27.69 -1.83
C PRO A 228 4.48 -28.12 -2.14
N GLY A 229 4.86 -28.25 -3.41
CA GLY A 229 6.23 -28.60 -3.82
C GLY A 229 7.25 -27.46 -3.71
N CYS A 230 6.81 -26.22 -3.47
CA CYS A 230 7.65 -25.02 -3.60
C CYS A 230 8.52 -24.68 -2.38
N HIS A 231 8.36 -25.35 -1.24
CA HIS A 231 9.11 -24.99 -0.02
C HIS A 231 10.57 -25.47 0.02
N SER A 232 10.99 -26.40 -0.85
CA SER A 232 12.32 -27.04 -0.71
C SER A 232 13.48 -26.29 -1.42
N PHE A 233 13.22 -25.32 -2.29
CA PHE A 233 14.23 -24.89 -3.29
C PHE A 233 14.72 -23.44 -3.20
N TYR A 234 14.53 -22.78 -2.06
CA TYR A 234 14.93 -21.38 -1.84
C TYR A 234 16.42 -21.17 -1.49
N SER A 235 17.35 -21.98 -2.00
CA SER A 235 18.78 -21.70 -1.77
C SER A 235 19.70 -21.92 -2.99
N LYS A 236 20.35 -20.79 -3.34
CA LYS A 236 21.56 -20.59 -4.16
C LYS A 236 21.46 -20.75 -5.70
N ARG A 237 21.22 -19.58 -6.31
CA ARG A 237 21.96 -18.89 -7.40
C ARG A 237 22.10 -19.61 -8.77
N TYR A 238 21.12 -19.28 -9.61
CA TYR A 238 21.20 -18.95 -11.05
C TYR A 238 21.43 -20.06 -12.08
N SER A 239 22.35 -21.00 -11.88
CA SER A 239 22.57 -22.11 -12.85
C SER A 239 21.51 -23.21 -12.75
N ARG A 240 20.94 -23.40 -11.56
CA ARG A 240 19.90 -24.40 -11.29
C ARG A 240 18.54 -24.01 -11.87
N ALA A 241 18.23 -22.71 -11.92
CA ALA A 241 16.98 -22.19 -12.50
C ALA A 241 16.94 -22.39 -14.03
N LEU A 242 18.08 -22.22 -14.71
CA LEU A 242 18.26 -22.51 -16.14
C LEU A 242 18.06 -24.01 -16.47
N TYR A 243 18.67 -24.91 -15.70
CA TYR A 243 18.52 -26.36 -15.88
C TYR A 243 17.10 -26.85 -15.58
N LEU A 244 16.47 -26.32 -14.51
CA LEU A 244 15.11 -26.67 -14.14
C LEU A 244 14.06 -26.09 -15.11
N GLY A 245 14.29 -24.90 -15.67
CA GLY A 245 13.45 -24.32 -16.71
C GLY A 245 13.50 -25.12 -18.02
N ALA A 246 14.68 -25.55 -18.45
CA ALA A 246 14.84 -26.40 -19.64
C ALA A 246 14.18 -27.79 -19.47
N LYS A 247 14.30 -28.40 -18.28
CA LYS A 247 13.68 -29.71 -17.97
C LYS A 247 12.16 -29.63 -17.80
N ALA A 248 11.62 -28.50 -17.31
CA ALA A 248 10.18 -28.26 -17.20
C ALA A 248 9.50 -28.09 -18.57
N ILE A 249 10.17 -27.50 -19.56
CA ILE A 249 9.68 -27.35 -20.95
C ILE A 249 9.55 -28.72 -21.64
N GLN A 250 10.48 -29.64 -21.40
CA GLN A 250 10.41 -31.01 -21.92
C GLN A 250 9.26 -31.82 -21.32
N LEU A 251 8.74 -31.43 -20.16
CA LEU A 251 7.66 -32.15 -19.46
C LEU A 251 6.28 -31.55 -19.74
N ASN A 252 6.15 -30.22 -19.91
CA ASN A 252 4.87 -29.58 -20.25
C ASN A 252 5.06 -28.17 -20.85
N SER A 253 4.70 -27.98 -22.13
CA SER A 253 4.90 -26.74 -22.88
C SER A 253 4.00 -25.57 -22.43
N ASN A 254 2.97 -25.84 -21.63
CA ASN A 254 1.98 -24.85 -21.18
C ASN A 254 2.20 -24.37 -19.73
N SER A 255 3.34 -24.70 -19.11
CA SER A 255 3.64 -24.29 -17.73
C SER A 255 4.07 -22.82 -17.66
N VAL A 256 3.34 -22.04 -16.87
CA VAL A 256 3.56 -20.62 -16.58
C VAL A 256 4.97 -20.37 -15.99
N GLN A 257 5.50 -21.28 -15.18
CA GLN A 257 6.88 -21.20 -14.65
C GLN A 257 7.97 -21.29 -15.72
N ALA A 258 7.78 -22.12 -16.75
CA ALA A 258 8.74 -22.24 -17.85
C ALA A 258 8.81 -20.96 -18.70
N LEU A 259 7.67 -20.27 -18.81
CA LEU A 259 7.53 -19.00 -19.52
C LEU A 259 8.13 -17.83 -18.74
N LEU A 260 7.98 -17.80 -17.41
CA LEU A 260 8.61 -16.82 -16.51
C LEU A 260 10.16 -16.85 -16.63
N LEU A 261 10.74 -18.05 -16.71
CA LEU A 261 12.17 -18.25 -16.92
C LEU A 261 12.67 -17.80 -18.31
N ARG A 262 11.83 -17.90 -19.36
CA ARG A 262 12.16 -17.37 -20.70
C ARG A 262 12.19 -15.84 -20.75
N VAL A 263 11.24 -15.18 -20.10
CA VAL A 263 11.19 -13.70 -20.06
C VAL A 263 12.39 -13.15 -19.29
N GLN A 264 12.78 -13.80 -18.18
CA GLN A 264 13.94 -13.40 -17.41
C GLN A 264 15.28 -13.70 -18.10
N THR A 265 15.37 -14.73 -18.94
CA THR A 265 16.57 -15.01 -19.75
C THR A 265 16.71 -14.06 -20.95
N ALA A 266 15.61 -13.68 -21.61
CA ALA A 266 15.61 -12.63 -22.63
C ALA A 266 16.03 -11.26 -22.05
N TYR A 267 15.59 -10.96 -20.82
CA TYR A 267 16.01 -9.78 -20.07
C TYR A 267 17.53 -9.77 -19.82
N MET A 268 18.13 -10.89 -19.45
CA MET A 268 19.56 -10.98 -19.13
C MET A 268 20.47 -11.01 -20.37
N GLY A 269 20.00 -11.53 -21.52
CA GLY A 269 20.72 -11.46 -22.79
C GLY A 269 20.86 -10.01 -23.31
N LEU A 270 19.80 -9.22 -23.16
CA LEU A 270 19.81 -7.79 -23.50
C LEU A 270 20.70 -6.95 -22.57
N VAL A 271 20.80 -7.31 -21.28
CA VAL A 271 21.72 -6.64 -20.35
C VAL A 271 23.18 -6.97 -20.67
N GLN A 272 23.49 -8.20 -21.09
CA GLN A 272 24.85 -8.56 -21.54
C GLN A 272 25.23 -7.85 -22.85
N GLU A 273 24.33 -7.74 -23.82
CA GLU A 273 24.58 -6.97 -25.05
C GLU A 273 24.72 -5.46 -24.79
N ALA A 274 23.92 -4.90 -23.87
CA ALA A 274 24.00 -3.50 -23.47
C ALA A 274 25.27 -3.17 -22.67
N SER A 275 25.76 -4.09 -21.84
CA SER A 275 27.02 -3.91 -21.10
C SER A 275 28.26 -4.14 -21.98
N PHE A 276 28.17 -4.99 -23.02
CA PHE A 276 29.25 -5.16 -24.00
C PHE A 276 29.40 -3.97 -24.96
N THR A 277 28.31 -3.24 -25.23
CA THR A 277 28.32 -2.05 -26.10
C THR A 277 28.75 -0.78 -25.38
N LEU A 278 28.51 -0.65 -24.07
CA LEU A 278 29.01 0.47 -23.25
C LEU A 278 30.48 0.33 -22.80
N GLY A 279 31.07 -0.87 -22.95
CA GLY A 279 32.51 -1.10 -22.71
C GLY A 279 33.41 -0.88 -23.93
N ARG A 280 32.86 -0.35 -25.03
CA ARG A 280 33.59 0.03 -26.25
C ARG A 280 33.18 1.44 -26.71
N GLN A 281 33.40 2.44 -25.86
CA GLN A 281 33.71 3.82 -26.26
C GLN A 281 34.74 4.38 -25.29
#